data_AF-A0A844EDS2-F1
#
_entry.id   AF-A0A844EDS2-F1
#
_cell.length_a   1.000
_cell.length_b   1.000
_cell.length_c   1.000
_cell.angle_alpha   90.00
_cell.angle_beta   90.00
_cell.angle_gamma   90.00
#
_symmetry.space_group_name_H-M   'P 1'
#
loop_
_entity.id
_entity.type
_entity.pdbx_description
1 polymer ?
#
loop_
_entity_poly.entity_id
_entity_poly.type
_entity_poly.pdbx_seq_one_letter_code
_entity_poly.pdbx_strand_id
1 'polypeptide(L)'
;KWTNGDPVTAKDFVYSWQRTVAPKTASQDAFYFFQVKNAEDINSGKKPVSSLGIKADGNYKLEVTLTKPVTYFKKLLAWPLFFPMNQKVVNKLGNKYGTAS
;
A
#
# COMPACT_ATOMS: atom_id res chain seq x y z
N LYS A 1 4.88 -14.61 8.74
CA LYS A 1 6.22 -14.33 8.15
C LYS A 1 6.11 -14.50 6.64
N TRP A 2 6.95 -13.82 5.86
CA TRP A 2 7.07 -14.09 4.44
C TRP A 2 7.68 -15.48 4.22
N THR A 3 7.46 -16.06 3.03
CA THR A 3 7.98 -17.39 2.68
C THR A 3 9.51 -17.44 2.63
N ASN A 4 10.18 -16.30 2.44
CA ASN A 4 11.63 -16.15 2.49
C ASN A 4 12.19 -15.97 3.92
N GLY A 5 11.35 -16.10 4.96
CA GLY A 5 11.74 -15.97 6.36
C GLY A 5 11.70 -14.55 6.93
N ASP A 6 11.57 -13.50 6.10
CA ASP A 6 11.46 -12.13 6.57
C ASP A 6 10.20 -11.96 7.46
N PRO A 7 10.27 -11.14 8.53
CA PRO A 7 9.07 -10.76 9.28
C PRO A 7 8.14 -9.93 8.41
N VAL A 8 6.82 -10.08 8.60
CA VAL A 8 5.83 -9.16 8.05
C VAL A 8 5.72 -7.98 9.02
N THR A 9 5.90 -6.76 8.54
CA THR A 9 5.90 -5.54 9.37
C THR A 9 4.95 -4.48 8.82
N ALA A 10 4.63 -3.47 9.63
CA ALA A 10 3.84 -2.31 9.23
C ALA A 10 4.44 -1.59 8.00
N LYS A 11 5.75 -1.65 7.81
CA LYS A 11 6.43 -1.06 6.64
C LYS A 11 6.06 -1.76 5.33
N ASP A 12 5.74 -3.05 5.35
CA ASP A 12 5.29 -3.78 4.15
C ASP A 12 3.91 -3.31 3.68
N PHE A 13 3.05 -2.87 4.60
CA PHE A 13 1.76 -2.26 4.28
C PHE A 13 1.93 -0.85 3.74
N VAL A 14 2.75 -0.02 4.39
CA VAL A 14 3.10 1.33 3.89
C VAL A 14 3.59 1.24 2.46
N TYR A 15 4.56 0.35 2.19
CA TYR A 15 5.11 0.14 0.86
C TYR A 15 4.05 -0.32 -0.15
N SER A 16 3.27 -1.36 0.19
CA SER A 16 2.25 -1.90 -0.70
C SER A 16 1.25 -0.84 -1.14
N TRP A 17 0.70 -0.08 -0.18
CA TRP A 17 -0.31 0.93 -0.48
C TRP A 17 0.27 2.10 -1.27
N GLN A 18 1.48 2.55 -0.90
CA GLN A 18 2.21 3.57 -1.64
C GLN A 18 2.47 3.17 -3.09
N ARG A 19 2.87 1.91 -3.32
CA ARG A 19 3.05 1.35 -4.66
C ARG A 19 1.73 1.34 -5.42
N THR A 20 0.63 0.89 -4.80
CA THR A 20 -0.68 0.82 -5.47
C THR A 20 -1.19 2.18 -5.92
N VAL A 21 -1.07 3.22 -5.09
CA VAL A 21 -1.55 4.57 -5.46
C VAL A 21 -0.58 5.32 -6.38
N ALA A 22 0.68 4.90 -6.48
CA ALA A 22 1.67 5.59 -7.30
C ALA A 22 1.26 5.61 -8.78
N PRO A 23 1.28 6.76 -9.47
CA PRO A 23 0.89 6.86 -10.88
C PRO A 23 1.64 5.89 -11.79
N LYS A 24 2.94 5.66 -11.49
CA LYS A 24 3.81 4.75 -12.24
C LYS A 24 3.32 3.28 -12.22
N THR A 25 2.59 2.88 -11.18
CA THR A 25 2.08 1.51 -11.07
C THR A 25 0.85 1.29 -11.93
N ALA A 26 0.13 2.36 -12.33
CA ALA A 26 -1.05 2.31 -13.19
C ALA A 26 -2.08 1.25 -12.74
N SER A 27 -2.29 1.13 -11.42
CA SER A 27 -3.27 0.19 -10.88
C SER A 27 -4.69 0.61 -11.28
N GLN A 28 -5.45 -0.31 -11.89
CA GLN A 28 -6.85 -0.10 -12.25
C GLN A 28 -7.75 0.03 -11.00
N ASP A 29 -7.28 -0.44 -9.85
CA ASP A 29 -8.02 -0.50 -8.58
C ASP A 29 -7.54 0.56 -7.56
N ALA A 30 -6.69 1.50 -7.97
CA ALA A 30 -6.15 2.54 -7.06
C ALA A 30 -7.25 3.39 -6.39
N PHE A 31 -8.41 3.55 -7.03
CA PHE A 31 -9.54 4.31 -6.52
C PHE A 31 -10.09 3.75 -5.19
N TYR A 32 -9.91 2.46 -4.91
CA TYR A 32 -10.26 1.89 -3.61
C TYR A 32 -9.43 2.45 -2.46
N PHE A 33 -8.34 3.17 -2.71
CA PHE A 33 -7.55 3.84 -1.67
C PHE A 33 -7.95 5.30 -1.46
N PHE A 34 -8.86 5.88 -2.25
CA PHE A 34 -9.11 7.33 -2.24
C PHE A 34 -9.74 7.83 -0.93
N GLN A 35 -10.28 6.94 -0.09
CA GLN A 35 -10.63 7.30 1.29
C GLN A 35 -9.43 7.48 2.23
N VAL A 36 -8.22 7.06 1.85
CA VAL A 36 -6.98 7.31 2.59
C VAL A 36 -6.48 8.71 2.23
N LYS A 37 -6.08 9.48 3.24
CA LYS A 37 -5.62 10.86 3.06
C LYS A 37 -4.52 10.94 2.00
N ASN A 38 -4.67 11.90 1.07
CA ASN A 38 -3.78 12.17 -0.06
C ASN A 38 -3.73 11.10 -1.17
N ALA A 39 -4.45 9.97 -1.09
CA ALA A 39 -4.33 8.90 -2.08
C ALA A 39 -4.70 9.34 -3.52
N GLU A 40 -5.81 10.07 -3.68
CA GLU A 40 -6.25 10.57 -4.99
C GLU A 40 -5.30 11.64 -5.56
N ASP A 41 -4.83 12.56 -4.73
CA ASP A 41 -3.83 13.56 -5.12
C ASP A 41 -2.50 12.91 -5.54
N ILE A 42 -2.09 11.83 -4.87
CA ILE A 42 -0.90 11.07 -5.26
C ILE A 42 -1.14 10.37 -6.60
N ASN A 43 -2.28 9.71 -6.76
CA ASN A 43 -2.61 8.98 -7.99
C ASN A 43 -2.75 9.89 -9.21
N SER A 44 -3.18 11.14 -9.00
CA SER A 44 -3.22 12.19 -10.02
C SER A 44 -1.89 12.96 -10.20
N GLY A 45 -0.82 12.55 -9.49
CA GLY A 45 0.52 13.15 -9.63
C GLY A 45 0.69 14.50 -8.95
N LYS A 46 -0.27 14.95 -8.13
CA LYS A 46 -0.26 16.25 -7.44
C LYS A 46 0.53 16.24 -6.12
N LYS A 47 0.74 15.07 -5.52
CA LYS A 47 1.46 14.92 -4.25
C LYS A 47 2.48 13.77 -4.30
N PRO A 48 3.57 13.84 -3.53
CA PRO A 48 4.54 12.74 -3.46
C PRO A 48 3.93 11.53 -2.73
N VAL A 49 4.30 10.33 -3.18
CA VAL A 49 3.84 9.05 -2.62
C VAL A 49 4.12 8.93 -1.11
N SER A 50 5.22 9.52 -0.63
CA SER A 50 5.58 9.57 0.79
C SER A 50 4.57 10.32 1.67
N SER A 51 3.69 11.13 1.08
CA SER A 51 2.65 11.87 1.81
C SER A 51 1.35 11.09 2.01
N LEU A 52 1.27 9.83 1.55
CA LEU A 52 0.09 9.00 1.75
C LEU A 52 -0.26 8.90 3.24
N GLY A 53 -1.54 8.94 3.58
CA GLY A 53 -2.08 8.87 4.95
C GLY A 53 -1.93 7.49 5.62
N ILE A 54 -0.74 6.89 5.55
CA ILE A 54 -0.38 5.62 6.17
C ILE A 54 1.03 5.75 6.75
N LYS A 55 1.20 5.36 8.03
CA LYS A 55 2.51 5.34 8.68
C LYS A 55 2.71 4.09 9.51
N ALA A 56 3.95 3.62 9.55
CA ALA A 56 4.38 2.56 10.46
C ALA A 56 4.88 3.21 11.76
N ASP A 57 4.23 2.91 12.87
CA ASP A 57 4.67 3.27 14.22
C ASP A 57 5.37 2.05 14.83
N GLY A 58 6.67 1.92 14.57
CA GLY A 58 7.40 0.69 14.83
C GLY A 58 7.02 -0.46 13.88
N ASN A 59 7.29 -1.70 14.31
CA ASN A 59 7.17 -2.87 13.42
C ASN A 59 5.74 -3.42 13.30
N TYR A 60 4.89 -3.21 14.31
CA TYR A 60 3.61 -3.92 14.43
C TYR A 60 2.41 -3.01 14.71
N LYS A 61 2.58 -1.69 14.56
CA LYS A 61 1.48 -0.73 14.62
C LYS A 61 1.45 0.08 13.32
N LEU A 62 0.29 0.04 12.66
CA LEU A 62 0.00 0.77 11.45
C LEU A 62 -1.05 1.82 11.78
N GLU A 63 -0.77 3.08 11.48
CA GLU A 63 -1.73 4.16 11.62
C GLU A 63 -2.15 4.63 10.23
N VAL A 64 -3.46 4.71 10.02
CA VAL A 64 -4.07 5.13 8.75
C VAL A 64 -4.97 6.33 9.02
N THR A 65 -4.74 7.41 8.27
CA THR A 65 -5.56 8.61 8.31
C THR A 65 -6.49 8.61 7.11
N LEU A 66 -7.80 8.65 7.37
CA LEU A 66 -8.83 8.71 6.34
C LEU A 66 -9.21 10.16 6.04
N THR A 67 -9.76 10.41 4.85
CA THR A 67 -10.29 11.73 4.45
C THR A 67 -11.61 12.07 5.16
N LYS A 68 -12.36 11.04 5.56
CA LYS A 68 -13.63 11.12 6.27
C LYS A 68 -13.88 9.80 7.03
N PRO A 69 -14.86 9.76 7.95
CA PRO A 69 -15.30 8.50 8.54
C PRO A 69 -15.77 7.51 7.44
N VAL A 70 -15.22 6.30 7.44
CA VAL A 70 -15.59 5.21 6.51
C VAL A 70 -15.90 3.96 7.31
N THR A 71 -17.19 3.70 7.54
CA THR A 71 -17.67 2.62 8.42
C THR A 71 -17.28 1.22 7.95
N TYR A 72 -17.12 1.03 6.64
CA TYR A 72 -16.72 -0.23 6.02
C TYR A 72 -15.21 -0.37 5.83
N PHE A 73 -14.39 0.59 6.28
CA PHE A 73 -12.94 0.58 6.03
C PHE A 73 -12.28 -0.72 6.52
N LYS A 74 -12.67 -1.22 7.69
CA LYS A 74 -12.17 -2.49 8.23
C LYS A 74 -12.46 -3.69 7.31
N LYS A 75 -13.56 -3.66 6.56
CA LYS A 75 -13.89 -4.73 5.60
C LYS A 75 -12.97 -4.68 4.38
N LEU A 76 -12.61 -3.48 3.92
CA LEU A 76 -11.65 -3.31 2.81
C LEU A 76 -10.28 -3.90 3.16
N LEU A 77 -9.84 -3.78 4.42
CA LEU A 77 -8.55 -4.33 4.85
C LEU A 77 -8.45 -5.86 4.72
N ALA A 78 -9.57 -6.56 4.57
CA ALA A 78 -9.60 -8.01 4.32
C ALA A 78 -9.45 -8.36 2.83
N TRP A 79 -9.52 -7.39 1.91
CA TRP A 79 -9.39 -7.64 0.49
C TRP A 79 -7.91 -7.74 0.08
N PRO A 80 -7.56 -8.64 -0.87
CA PRO A 80 -6.17 -8.83 -1.30
C PRO A 80 -5.45 -7.55 -1.75
N LEU A 81 -6.21 -6.59 -2.29
CA LEU A 81 -5.71 -5.29 -2.71
C LEU A 81 -5.01 -4.51 -1.57
N PHE A 82 -5.41 -4.72 -0.32
CA PHE A 82 -4.87 -4.02 0.86
C PHE A 82 -3.77 -4.82 1.58
N PHE A 83 -3.41 -6.00 1.08
CA PHE A 83 -2.40 -6.86 1.69
C PHE A 83 -1.00 -6.24 1.59
N PRO A 84 -0.07 -6.62 2.49
CA PRO A 84 1.30 -6.14 2.43
C PRO A 84 2.02 -6.73 1.22
N MET A 85 3.12 -6.11 0.81
CA MET A 85 4.04 -6.65 -0.18
C MET A 85 5.46 -6.60 0.37
N ASN A 86 6.22 -7.70 0.20
CA ASN A 86 7.64 -7.71 0.59
C ASN A 86 8.44 -6.82 -0.38
N GLN A 87 8.83 -5.64 0.08
CA GLN A 87 9.55 -4.65 -0.73
C GLN A 87 10.85 -5.20 -1.33
N LYS A 88 11.59 -6.04 -0.59
CA LYS A 88 12.84 -6.63 -1.09
C LYS A 88 12.58 -7.52 -2.30
N VAL A 89 11.54 -8.35 -2.24
CA VAL A 89 11.16 -9.25 -3.33
C VAL A 89 10.65 -8.46 -4.54
N VAL A 90 9.81 -7.44 -4.33
CA VAL A 90 9.30 -6.60 -5.42
C VAL A 90 10.47 -5.88 -6.12
N ASN A 91 11.39 -5.29 -5.35
CA ASN A 91 12.54 -4.59 -5.92
C ASN A 91 13.48 -5.55 -6.67
N LYS A 92 13.68 -6.77 -6.15
CA LYS A 92 14.50 -7.80 -6.79
C LYS A 92 13.91 -8.25 -8.14
N LEU A 93 12.59 -8.40 -8.23
CA LEU A 93 11.92 -8.91 -9.42
C LEU A 93 11.57 -7.80 -10.44
N GLY A 94 11.43 -6.55 -9.99
CA GLY A 94 11.11 -5.42 -10.85
C GLY A 94 9.86 -5.68 -11.68
N ASN A 95 9.97 -5.54 -13.01
CA ASN A 95 8.86 -5.75 -13.94
C ASN A 95 8.39 -7.21 -14.04
N LYS A 96 9.18 -8.18 -13.53
CA LYS A 96 8.79 -9.59 -13.47
C LYS A 96 7.98 -9.94 -12.23
N TYR A 97 7.78 -8.98 -11.32
CA TYR A 97 6.98 -9.21 -10.12
C TYR A 97 5.52 -9.51 -10.49
N GLY A 98 5.03 -10.70 -10.13
CA GLY A 98 3.68 -11.18 -10.47
C GLY A 98 3.58 -11.95 -11.79
N THR A 99 4.66 -12.04 -12.57
CA THR A 99 4.71 -12.79 -13.85
C THR A 99 5.88 -13.76 -13.95
N ALA A 100 6.81 -13.73 -13.00
CA ALA A 100 7.84 -14.75 -12.85
C ALA A 100 7.20 -16.06 -12.34
N SER A 101 7.19 -17.08 -13.19
CA SER A 101 6.90 -18.48 -12.84
C SER A 101 8.11 -19.18 -12.24
#